data_AF-A0A954Y5T3-F1
#
_entry.id   AF-A0A954Y5T3-F1
#
_cell.length_a   1.000
_cell.length_b   1.000
_cell.length_c   1.000
_cell.angle_alpha   90.00
_cell.angle_beta   90.00
_cell.angle_gamma   90.00
#
_symmetry.space_group_name_H-M   'P 1'
#
loop_
_entity.id
_entity.type
_entity.pdbx_description
1 polymer ?
#
loop_
_entity_poly.entity_id
_entity_poly.type
_entity_poly.pdbx_seq_one_letter_code
_entity_poly.pdbx_strand_id
1 'polypeptide(L)'
;LVAAPPPIAAESGVYGERFSGAAERSHGLAVAYRAVAEEWNTRSLDLGVVSQPSRIDGVHLDADQHSTVADAMAREVARILEPYEQKRRCIQIADHQLA
;
A
#
# COMPACT_ATOMS: atom_id res chain seq x y z
N LEU A 1 9.00 -2.15 1.04
CA LEU A 1 7.77 -1.57 0.48
C LEU A 1 7.18 -0.63 1.51
N VAL A 2 6.89 0.62 1.14
CA VAL A 2 6.21 1.60 2.00
C VAL A 2 4.85 1.89 1.37
N ALA A 3 3.77 1.66 2.11
CA ALA A 3 2.40 1.89 1.62
C ALA A 3 1.79 3.14 2.26
N ALA A 4 1.40 4.12 1.45
CA ALA A 4 0.69 5.31 1.90
C ALA A 4 -0.81 5.00 2.03
N PRO A 5 -1.49 5.41 3.12
CA PRO A 5 -2.92 5.18 3.29
C PRO A 5 -3.75 6.07 2.34
N PRO A 6 -5.01 5.70 2.05
CA PRO A 6 -5.95 6.58 1.38
C PRO A 6 -6.19 7.88 2.17
N PRO A 7 -6.50 9.00 1.51
CA PRO A 7 -6.90 10.21 2.20
C PRO A 7 -8.16 10.00 3.04
N ILE A 8 -8.21 10.67 4.19
CA ILE A 8 -9.38 10.68 5.08
C ILE A 8 -10.40 11.69 4.51
N ALA A 9 -11.68 11.34 4.58
CA ALA A 9 -12.80 12.20 4.16
C ALA A 9 -13.69 12.67 5.33
N ALA A 10 -13.28 12.39 6.56
CA ALA A 10 -14.03 12.74 7.76
C ALA A 10 -13.94 14.26 8.08
N GLU A 11 -14.85 15.04 7.51
CA GLU A 11 -15.03 16.47 7.86
C GLU A 11 -16.26 16.73 8.74
N SER A 12 -17.10 15.72 8.96
CA SER A 12 -18.30 15.81 9.81
C SER A 12 -18.68 14.45 10.43
N GLY A 13 -19.46 14.46 11.51
CA GLY A 13 -19.88 13.25 12.24
C GLY A 13 -19.17 13.03 13.58
N VAL A 14 -19.25 11.81 14.12
CA VAL A 14 -18.77 11.43 15.48
C VAL A 14 -17.29 11.78 15.72
N TYR A 15 -16.51 11.90 14.65
CA TYR A 15 -15.07 12.12 14.68
C TYR A 15 -14.63 13.52 14.23
N GLY A 16 -15.55 14.41 13.85
CA GLY A 16 -15.23 15.69 13.19
C GLY A 16 -14.24 16.57 13.95
N GLU A 17 -14.40 16.76 15.27
CA GLU A 17 -13.44 17.54 16.07
C GLU A 17 -12.08 16.86 16.19
N ARG A 18 -12.06 15.53 16.37
CA ARG A 18 -10.81 14.76 16.54
C ARG A 18 -9.97 14.70 15.26
N PHE A 19 -10.63 14.76 14.11
CA PHE A 19 -9.99 14.69 12.79
C PHE A 19 -9.97 16.05 12.08
N SER A 20 -10.11 17.15 12.82
CA SER A 20 -9.98 18.49 12.26
C SER A 20 -8.64 18.67 11.51
N GLY A 21 -8.74 19.10 10.26
CA GLY A 21 -7.62 19.23 9.31
C GLY A 21 -6.95 17.91 8.90
N ALA A 22 -7.48 16.74 9.29
CA ALA A 22 -6.90 15.45 8.93
C ALA A 22 -7.05 15.16 7.44
N ALA A 23 -8.16 15.56 6.81
CA ALA A 23 -8.36 15.45 5.37
C ALA A 23 -7.21 16.14 4.62
N GLU A 24 -6.97 17.42 4.88
CA GLU A 24 -5.86 18.19 4.27
C GLU A 24 -4.49 17.54 4.51
N ARG A 25 -4.16 17.18 5.75
CA ARG A 25 -2.88 16.52 6.06
C ARG A 25 -2.73 15.17 5.36
N SER A 26 -3.80 14.40 5.26
CA SER A 26 -3.77 13.05 4.67
C SER A 26 -3.50 13.06 3.16
N HIS A 27 -3.93 14.09 2.42
CA HIS A 27 -3.64 14.23 1.00
C HIS A 27 -2.13 14.35 0.71
N GLY A 28 -1.35 14.88 1.66
CA GLY A 28 0.11 14.99 1.53
C GLY A 28 0.88 13.68 1.78
N LEU A 29 0.24 12.65 2.35
CA LEU A 29 0.93 11.44 2.80
C LEU A 29 1.51 10.61 1.65
N ALA A 30 0.81 10.50 0.52
CA ALA A 30 1.30 9.75 -0.64
C ALA A 30 2.66 10.30 -1.14
N VAL A 31 2.77 11.63 -1.22
CA VAL A 31 4.02 12.30 -1.61
C VAL A 31 5.10 12.09 -0.56
N ALA A 32 4.79 12.28 0.71
CA ALA A 32 5.75 12.12 1.81
C ALA A 32 6.29 10.69 1.91
N TYR A 33 5.42 9.69 1.80
CA TYR A 33 5.80 8.28 1.90
C TYR A 33 6.61 7.82 0.69
N ARG A 34 6.30 8.35 -0.50
CA ARG A 34 7.12 8.13 -1.70
C ARG A 34 8.53 8.68 -1.52
N ALA A 35 8.67 9.90 -0.99
CA ALA A 35 9.99 10.49 -0.71
C ALA A 35 10.81 9.63 0.27
N VAL A 36 10.18 9.12 1.33
CA VAL A 36 10.84 8.16 2.25
C VAL A 36 11.25 6.88 1.53
N ALA A 37 10.38 6.34 0.67
CA ALA A 37 10.71 5.12 -0.07
C ALA A 37 11.91 5.32 -1.01
N GLU A 38 11.98 6.48 -1.68
CA GLU A 38 13.10 6.88 -2.53
C GLU A 38 14.41 7.01 -1.74
N GLU A 39 14.38 7.69 -0.58
CA GLU A 39 15.54 7.84 0.31
C GLU A 39 16.13 6.48 0.72
N TRP A 40 15.26 5.51 1.02
CA TRP A 40 15.66 4.17 1.46
C TRP A 40 15.81 3.16 0.31
N ASN A 41 15.77 3.61 -0.95
CA ASN A 41 15.84 2.77 -2.14
C ASN A 41 14.88 1.56 -2.10
N THR A 42 13.67 1.79 -1.56
CA THR A 42 12.59 0.80 -1.51
C THR A 42 11.42 1.23 -2.40
N ARG A 43 10.55 0.29 -2.73
CA ARG A 43 9.30 0.55 -3.43
C ARG A 43 8.31 1.31 -2.55
N SER A 44 7.47 2.13 -3.20
CA SER A 44 6.28 2.76 -2.61
C SER A 44 5.00 2.26 -3.27
N LEU A 45 3.90 2.28 -2.52
CA LEU A 45 2.55 2.03 -3.02
C LEU A 45 1.60 3.08 -2.46
N ASP A 46 0.86 3.77 -3.32
CA ASP A 46 -0.19 4.69 -2.91
C ASP A 46 -1.51 3.93 -2.83
N LEU A 47 -2.08 3.74 -1.63
CA LEU A 47 -3.36 3.06 -1.48
C LEU A 47 -4.55 3.97 -1.81
N GLY A 48 -4.35 5.29 -1.88
CA GLY A 48 -5.38 6.26 -2.26
C GLY A 48 -5.78 6.19 -3.73
N VAL A 49 -4.95 5.62 -4.60
CA VAL A 49 -5.30 5.36 -6.01
C VAL A 49 -6.10 4.07 -6.21
N VAL A 50 -6.14 3.19 -5.20
CA VAL A 50 -6.83 1.88 -5.29
C VAL A 50 -8.03 1.77 -4.36
N SER A 51 -8.12 2.57 -3.31
CA SER A 51 -9.20 2.47 -2.33
C SER A 51 -9.67 3.84 -1.86
N GLN A 52 -10.92 3.89 -1.43
CA GLN A 52 -11.55 5.08 -0.87
C GLN A 52 -11.83 4.88 0.62
N PRO A 53 -11.85 5.96 1.43
CA PRO A 53 -12.25 5.89 2.82
C PRO A 53 -13.72 5.43 2.96
N SER A 54 -14.06 4.94 4.13
CA SER A 54 -15.38 4.37 4.44
C SER A 54 -16.49 5.38 4.16
N ARG A 55 -17.57 4.88 3.55
CA ARG A 55 -18.79 5.66 3.32
C ARG A 55 -19.53 6.01 4.63
N ILE A 56 -19.19 5.36 5.74
CA ILE A 56 -19.84 5.51 7.04
C ILE A 56 -19.17 6.62 7.85
N ASP A 57 -17.84 6.58 7.99
CA ASP A 57 -17.11 7.48 8.88
C ASP A 57 -15.96 8.25 8.23
N GLY A 58 -15.66 8.01 6.95
CA GLY A 58 -14.62 8.70 6.22
C GLY A 58 -13.19 8.43 6.71
N VAL A 59 -12.99 7.47 7.63
CA VAL A 59 -11.67 7.13 8.22
C VAL A 59 -11.27 5.68 7.93
N HIS A 60 -12.17 4.72 8.15
CA HIS A 60 -11.86 3.30 8.00
C HIS A 60 -11.99 2.84 6.54
N LEU A 61 -11.82 1.54 6.29
CA LEU A 61 -12.13 0.92 5.01
C LEU A 61 -13.42 0.12 5.12
N ASP A 62 -14.28 0.23 4.10
CA ASP A 62 -15.41 -0.68 3.95
C ASP A 62 -14.91 -2.06 3.47
N ALA A 63 -15.74 -3.11 3.62
CA ALA A 63 -15.35 -4.49 3.31
C ALA A 63 -14.89 -4.68 1.84
N ASP A 64 -15.55 -3.99 0.91
CA ASP A 64 -15.16 -3.96 -0.51
C ASP A 64 -13.79 -3.29 -0.69
N GLN A 65 -13.50 -2.24 0.07
CA GLN A 65 -12.23 -1.50 -0.01
C GLN A 65 -11.07 -2.30 0.59
N HIS A 66 -11.32 -3.07 1.66
CA HIS A 66 -10.33 -4.03 2.20
C HIS A 66 -9.88 -5.04 1.14
N SER A 67 -10.81 -5.54 0.32
CA SER A 67 -10.50 -6.51 -0.74
C SER A 67 -9.63 -5.87 -1.82
N THR A 68 -9.93 -4.65 -2.23
CA THR A 68 -9.12 -3.92 -3.23
C THR A 68 -7.71 -3.64 -2.74
N VAL A 69 -7.55 -3.26 -1.46
CA VAL A 69 -6.22 -3.08 -0.85
C VAL A 69 -5.45 -4.40 -0.80
N ALA A 70 -6.11 -5.50 -0.43
CA ALA A 70 -5.48 -6.82 -0.39
C ALA A 70 -4.96 -7.24 -1.77
N ASP A 71 -5.75 -7.04 -2.82
CA ASP A 71 -5.35 -7.34 -4.20
C ASP A 71 -4.16 -6.50 -4.67
N ALA A 72 -4.17 -5.18 -4.38
CA ALA A 72 -3.08 -4.29 -4.74
C ALA A 72 -1.77 -4.69 -4.02
N MET A 73 -1.85 -4.98 -2.73
CA MET A 73 -0.72 -5.44 -1.92
C MET A 73 -0.18 -6.78 -2.40
N ALA A 74 -1.05 -7.76 -2.68
CA ALA A 74 -0.65 -9.08 -3.16
C ALA A 74 0.11 -8.98 -4.50
N ARG A 75 -0.37 -8.14 -5.43
CA ARG A 75 0.30 -7.89 -6.71
C ARG A 75 1.68 -7.26 -6.51
N GLU A 76 1.82 -6.32 -5.59
CA GLU A 76 3.11 -5.66 -5.35
C GLU A 76 4.11 -6.58 -4.64
N VAL A 77 3.65 -7.38 -3.68
CA VAL A 77 4.47 -8.42 -3.04
C VAL A 77 4.94 -9.45 -4.07
N ALA A 78 4.06 -9.92 -4.97
CA ALA A 78 4.43 -10.82 -6.05
C ALA A 78 5.54 -10.22 -6.94
N ARG A 79 5.42 -8.96 -7.35
CA ARG A 79 6.46 -8.25 -8.12
C ARG A 79 7.78 -8.11 -7.37
N ILE A 80 7.75 -8.00 -6.04
CA ILE A 80 8.96 -7.95 -5.22
C ILE A 80 9.64 -9.32 -5.16
N LEU A 81 8.85 -10.40 -5.06
CA LEU A 81 9.36 -11.75 -4.83
C LEU A 81 9.72 -12.51 -6.12
N GLU A 82 9.09 -12.20 -7.25
CA GLU A 82 9.30 -12.89 -8.54
C GLU A 82 10.79 -13.03 -8.93
N PRO A 83 11.65 -11.99 -8.83
CA PRO A 83 13.07 -12.14 -9.14
C PRO A 83 13.80 -13.12 -8.22
N TYR A 84 13.40 -13.19 -6.94
CA TYR A 84 13.99 -14.10 -5.96
C TYR A 84 13.59 -15.55 -6.24
N GLU A 85 12.33 -15.78 -6.56
CA GLU A 85 11.81 -17.11 -6.90
C GLU A 85 12.43 -17.64 -8.19
N GLN A 86 12.57 -16.79 -9.21
CA GLN A 86 13.24 -17.15 -10.46
C GLN A 86 14.71 -17.51 -10.24
N LYS A 87 15.45 -16.71 -9.46
CA LYS A 87 16.84 -16.99 -9.12
C LYS A 87 16.99 -18.32 -8.37
N ARG A 88 16.11 -18.60 -7.40
CA ARG A 88 16.09 -19.87 -6.67
C ARG A 88 15.88 -21.07 -7.60
N ARG A 89 14.93 -20.99 -8.53
CA ARG A 89 14.68 -22.06 -9.51
C ARG A 89 15.89 -22.31 -10.41
N CYS A 90 16.56 -21.27 -10.89
CA CYS A 90 17.76 -21.45 -11.74
C CYS A 90 18.89 -22.18 -11.00
N ILE A 91 19.13 -21.87 -9.72
CA ILE A 91 20.15 -22.54 -8.91
C ILE A 91 19.80 -24.02 -8.72
N GLN A 92 18.55 -24.33 -8.37
CA GLN A 92 18.10 -25.72 -8.18
C GLN A 92 18.19 -26.56 -9.47
N ILE A 93 17.98 -25.96 -10.64
CA ILE A 93 18.16 -26.64 -11.93
C ILE A 93 19.65 -26.92 -12.19
N ALA A 94 20.53 -25.96 -11.92
CA ALA A 94 21.97 -26.13 -12.11
C ALA A 94 22.55 -27.23 -11.21
N ASP A 95 22.10 -27.33 -9.96
CA ASP A 95 22.52 -28.39 -9.03
C ASP A 95 22.08 -29.78 -9.50
N HIS A 96 20.91 -29.89 -10.15
CA HIS A 96 20.40 -31.15 -10.70
C HIS A 96 21.06 -31.58 -12.01
N GLN A 97 21.72 -30.67 -12.74
CA GLN A 97 22.41 -30.98 -14.01
C GLN A 97 23.89 -31.36 -13.80
N LEU A 98 24.42 -31.18 -12.59
CA LEU A 98 25.80 -31.51 -12.22
C LEU A 98 25.92 -32.81 -11.39
N ALA A 99 24.80 -33.53 -11.17
CA ALA A 99 24.71 -34.83 -10.50
C ALA A 99 24.33 -35.92 -11.52
#